data_AF-A0ABD3R2D2-F1
#
_entry.id   AF-A0ABD3R2D2-F1
#
_cell.length_a   1.000
_cell.length_b   1.000
_cell.length_c   1.000
_cell.angle_alpha   90.00
_cell.angle_beta   90.00
_cell.angle_gamma   90.00
#
_symmetry.space_group_name_H-M   'P 1'
#
loop_
_entity.id
_entity.type
_entity.pdbx_description
1 polymer ?
#
loop_
_entity_poly.entity_id
_entity_poly.type
_entity_poly.pdbx_seq_one_letter_code
_entity_poly.pdbx_strand_id
1 'polypeptide(L)'
;MPALTEIFGDDSVLQFGGGTLGHPWGNAPGAVANRVALEACVQARNEGRDLAAEGNTIIREACKWSPELAAACEVWKEIKFEFKPVDTLDNYMNNDSTSEDSLYNRSMYNTQSMCASGGRACKKEV
;
A
#
# COMPACT_ATOMS: atom_id res chain seq x y z
N MET A 1 -1.82 6.15 -0.83
CA MET A 1 -1.33 5.57 -2.09
C MET A 1 0.21 5.65 -2.22
N PRO A 2 0.87 6.82 -2.06
CA PRO A 2 2.31 6.94 -2.36
C PRO A 2 3.20 5.93 -1.62
N ALA A 3 3.01 5.78 -0.31
CA ALA A 3 3.76 4.81 0.49
C ALA A 3 3.55 3.35 0.07
N LEU A 4 2.35 2.98 -0.39
CA LEU A 4 2.06 1.61 -0.84
C LEU A 4 2.78 1.32 -2.16
N THR A 5 2.75 2.26 -3.10
CA THR A 5 3.47 2.17 -4.37
C THR A 5 4.99 2.09 -4.16
N GLU A 6 5.51 2.83 -3.17
CA GLU A 6 6.94 2.80 -2.85
C GLU A 6 7.37 1.48 -2.19
N ILE A 7 6.58 0.96 -1.24
CA ILE A 7 6.93 -0.27 -0.50
C ILE A 7 6.83 -1.52 -1.39
N PHE A 8 5.75 -1.63 -2.17
CA PHE A 8 5.41 -2.88 -2.86
C PHE A 8 5.72 -2.90 -4.35
N GLY A 9 5.94 -1.74 -4.98
CA GLY A 9 6.19 -1.66 -6.43
C GLY A 9 5.00 -2.09 -7.30
N ASP A 10 5.29 -2.38 -8.57
CA ASP A 10 4.28 -2.58 -9.62
C ASP A 10 3.59 -3.95 -9.55
N ASP A 11 4.31 -5.00 -9.17
CA ASP A 11 3.79 -6.38 -9.11
C ASP A 11 3.05 -6.65 -7.80
N SER A 12 2.09 -5.79 -7.48
CA SER A 12 1.30 -5.84 -6.25
C SER A 12 -0.19 -5.62 -6.50
N VAL A 13 -1.02 -6.13 -5.60
CA VAL A 13 -2.47 -5.86 -5.60
C VAL A 13 -2.81 -5.02 -4.39
N LEU A 14 -3.20 -3.76 -4.62
CA LEU A 14 -3.62 -2.85 -3.56
C LEU A 14 -5.14 -2.92 -3.39
N GLN A 15 -5.61 -3.61 -2.35
CA GLN A 15 -7.03 -3.84 -2.11
C GLN A 15 -7.64 -2.76 -1.20
N PHE A 16 -8.68 -2.07 -1.70
CA PHE A 16 -9.40 -1.03 -0.95
C PHE A 16 -10.86 -1.43 -0.72
N GLY A 17 -11.13 -2.23 0.31
CA GLY A 17 -12.50 -2.61 0.70
C GLY A 17 -13.28 -1.42 1.26
N GLY A 18 -13.03 -1.09 2.54
CA GLY A 18 -13.65 0.09 3.18
C GLY A 18 -13.32 1.40 2.47
N GLY A 19 -12.11 1.53 1.90
CA GLY A 19 -11.68 2.69 1.11
C GLY A 19 -12.38 2.86 -0.25
N THR A 20 -13.19 1.89 -0.69
CA THR A 20 -14.05 2.04 -1.89
C THR A 20 -15.51 2.16 -1.48
N LEU A 21 -16.00 1.21 -0.68
CA LEU A 21 -17.41 1.14 -0.29
C LEU A 21 -17.83 2.27 0.67
N GLY A 22 -16.88 2.85 1.41
CA GLY A 22 -17.12 3.97 2.31
C GLY A 22 -17.03 5.36 1.65
N HIS A 23 -16.83 5.43 0.33
CA HIS A 23 -16.76 6.72 -0.36
C HIS A 23 -18.12 7.45 -0.30
N PRO A 24 -18.17 8.76 0.00
CA PRO A 24 -19.42 9.49 0.23
C PRO A 24 -20.37 9.51 -0.98
N TRP A 25 -19.84 9.27 -2.19
CA TRP A 25 -20.62 9.24 -3.44
C TRP A 25 -20.83 7.82 -3.98
N GLY A 26 -20.59 6.79 -3.15
CA GLY A 26 -20.79 5.39 -3.50
C GLY A 26 -19.60 4.72 -4.19
N ASN A 27 -19.79 3.45 -4.55
CA ASN A 27 -18.72 2.53 -4.91
C ASN A 27 -17.95 2.93 -6.17
N ALA A 28 -18.65 3.37 -7.22
CA ALA A 28 -18.01 3.72 -8.49
C ALA A 28 -17.08 4.93 -8.32
N PRO A 29 -17.51 6.05 -7.71
CA PRO A 29 -16.60 7.14 -7.33
C PRO A 29 -15.44 6.72 -6.42
N GLY A 30 -15.70 5.83 -5.44
CA GLY A 30 -14.63 5.29 -4.60
C GLY A 30 -13.56 4.53 -5.40
N ALA A 31 -13.98 3.74 -6.39
CA ALA A 31 -13.07 3.03 -7.28
C ALA A 31 -12.28 3.99 -8.17
N VAL A 32 -12.92 5.06 -8.67
CA VAL A 32 -12.27 6.13 -9.43
C VAL A 32 -11.21 6.84 -8.58
N ALA A 33 -11.52 7.21 -7.34
CA ALA A 33 -10.57 7.85 -6.43
C ALA A 33 -9.31 7.00 -6.23
N ASN A 34 -9.47 5.70 -5.96
CA ASN A 34 -8.34 4.78 -5.79
C ASN A 34 -7.51 4.64 -7.08
N ARG A 35 -8.18 4.57 -8.25
CA ARG A 35 -7.50 4.47 -9.55
C ARG A 35 -6.68 5.74 -9.86
N VAL A 36 -7.29 6.91 -9.70
CA VAL A 36 -6.63 8.20 -9.94
C VAL A 36 -5.42 8.38 -9.02
N ALA A 37 -5.57 8.08 -7.73
CA ALA A 37 -4.46 8.16 -6.78
C ALA A 37 -3.29 7.24 -7.18
N LEU A 38 -3.57 6.02 -7.65
CA LEU A 38 -2.54 5.08 -8.08
C LEU A 38 -1.82 5.55 -9.34
N GLU A 39 -2.56 5.94 -10.38
CA GLU A 39 -1.95 6.42 -11.62
C GLU A 39 -1.12 7.69 -11.42
N ALA A 40 -1.58 8.63 -10.58
CA ALA A 40 -0.80 9.82 -10.23
C ALA A 40 0.51 9.46 -9.50
N CYS A 41 0.50 8.46 -8.61
CA CYS A 41 1.71 8.00 -7.93
C CYS A 41 2.66 7.30 -8.90
N VAL A 42 2.16 6.42 -9.76
CA VAL A 42 2.98 5.71 -10.76
C VAL A 42 3.60 6.69 -11.75
N GLN A 43 2.82 7.66 -12.24
CA GLN A 43 3.34 8.70 -13.13
C GLN A 43 4.46 9.49 -12.44
N ALA A 44 4.23 10.00 -11.24
CA ALA A 44 5.22 10.79 -10.51
C ALA A 44 6.52 9.99 -10.25
N ARG A 45 6.40 8.72 -9.88
CA ARG A 45 7.55 7.82 -9.70
C ARG A 45 8.32 7.63 -11.01
N ASN A 46 7.61 7.40 -12.10
CA ASN A 46 8.21 7.20 -13.43
C ASN A 46 8.87 8.48 -13.97
N GLU A 47 8.42 9.66 -13.52
CA GLU A 47 9.05 10.97 -13.76
C GLU A 47 10.24 11.25 -12.81
N GLY A 48 10.59 10.29 -11.94
CA GLY A 48 11.74 10.38 -11.05
C GLY A 48 11.50 11.15 -9.74
N ARG A 49 10.24 11.38 -9.35
CA ARG A 49 9.90 12.03 -8.09
C ARG A 49 10.01 11.07 -6.91
N ASP A 50 10.37 11.61 -5.75
CA ASP A 50 10.45 10.83 -4.50
C ASP A 50 9.06 10.70 -3.87
N LEU A 51 8.48 9.50 -3.92
CA LEU A 51 7.15 9.25 -3.37
C LEU A 51 7.10 9.35 -1.84
N ALA A 52 8.21 9.06 -1.14
CA ALA A 52 8.27 9.13 0.31
C ALA A 52 8.27 10.59 0.80
N ALA A 53 8.97 11.47 0.10
CA ALA A 53 9.02 12.90 0.42
C ALA A 53 7.84 13.69 -0.16
N GLU A 54 7.45 13.41 -1.41
CA GLU A 54 6.53 14.26 -2.18
C GLU A 54 5.11 13.70 -2.30
N GLY A 55 4.86 12.50 -1.76
CA GLY A 55 3.61 11.75 -1.92
C GLY A 55 2.34 12.56 -1.60
N ASN A 56 2.36 13.33 -0.51
CA ASN A 56 1.21 14.16 -0.13
C ASN A 56 0.94 15.28 -1.16
N THR A 57 1.99 15.85 -1.74
CA THR A 57 1.85 16.90 -2.77
C THR A 57 1.30 16.29 -4.06
N ILE A 58 1.77 15.12 -4.47
CA ILE A 58 1.26 14.38 -5.65
C ILE A 58 -0.25 14.16 -5.53
N ILE A 59 -0.72 13.65 -4.39
CA ILE A 59 -2.15 13.41 -4.16
C ILE A 59 -2.94 14.72 -4.17
N ARG A 60 -2.45 15.79 -3.53
CA ARG A 60 -3.14 17.09 -3.54
C ARG A 60 -3.23 17.70 -4.93
N GLU A 61 -2.20 17.56 -5.77
CA GLU A 61 -2.25 18.00 -7.16
C GLU A 61 -3.29 17.20 -7.96
N ALA A 62 -3.37 15.89 -7.73
CA ALA A 62 -4.40 15.04 -8.35
C ALA A 62 -5.84 15.43 -7.94
N CYS A 63 -6.05 15.82 -6.67
CA CYS A 63 -7.34 16.30 -6.18
C CYS A 63 -7.86 17.54 -6.92
N LYS A 64 -6.99 18.35 -7.53
CA LYS A 64 -7.41 19.57 -8.25
C LYS A 64 -8.26 19.27 -9.49
N TRP A 65 -8.07 18.09 -10.09
CA TRP A 65 -8.78 17.69 -11.31
C TRP A 65 -9.62 16.42 -11.14
N SER A 66 -9.48 15.68 -10.03
CA SER A 66 -10.38 14.57 -9.69
C SER A 66 -11.23 14.89 -8.46
N PRO A 67 -12.53 15.19 -8.65
CA PRO A 67 -13.43 15.47 -7.53
C PRO A 67 -13.68 14.25 -6.64
N GLU A 68 -13.66 13.04 -7.20
CA GLU A 68 -13.80 11.78 -6.43
C GLU A 68 -12.61 11.60 -5.48
N LEU A 69 -11.38 11.81 -5.98
CA LEU A 69 -10.20 11.74 -5.12
C LEU A 69 -10.22 12.84 -4.06
N ALA A 70 -10.65 14.05 -4.39
CA ALA A 70 -10.78 15.14 -3.43
C ALA A 70 -11.75 14.77 -2.29
N ALA A 71 -12.92 14.22 -2.62
CA ALA A 71 -13.90 13.78 -1.63
C ALA A 71 -13.36 12.66 -0.74
N ALA A 72 -12.67 11.68 -1.31
CA ALA A 72 -12.00 10.62 -0.57
C ALA A 72 -10.95 11.18 0.42
N CYS A 73 -10.12 12.13 -0.03
CA CYS A 73 -9.10 12.76 0.80
C CYS A 73 -9.70 13.52 1.97
N GLU A 74 -10.81 14.25 1.79
CA GLU A 74 -11.46 14.96 2.90
C GLU A 74 -12.00 14.01 3.98
N VAL A 75 -12.51 12.84 3.59
CA VAL A 75 -13.06 11.86 4.53
C VAL A 75 -11.97 11.15 5.33
N TRP A 76 -10.83 10.82 4.73
CA TRP A 76 -9.83 9.92 5.35
C TRP A 76 -8.49 10.57 5.70
N LYS A 77 -8.29 11.87 5.46
CA LYS A 77 -7.00 12.58 5.68
C LYS A 77 -6.39 12.44 7.08
N GLU A 78 -7.22 12.27 8.12
CA GLU A 78 -6.76 12.18 9.51
C GLU A 78 -6.61 10.73 10.01
N ILE A 79 -7.03 9.74 9.21
CA ILE A 79 -7.00 8.34 9.62
C ILE A 79 -5.58 7.78 9.44
N LYS A 80 -4.97 7.39 10.57
CA LYS A 80 -3.66 6.73 10.63
C LYS A 80 -3.72 5.56 11.61
N PHE A 81 -2.88 4.55 11.36
CA PHE A 81 -2.74 3.39 12.23
C PHE A 81 -1.29 3.32 12.71
N GLU A 82 -1.04 3.81 13.92
CA GLU A 82 0.29 3.89 14.52
C GLU A 82 0.32 3.02 15.79
N PHE A 83 0.77 1.77 15.65
CA PHE A 83 0.84 0.79 16.72
C PHE A 83 2.17 0.05 16.68
N LYS A 84 2.63 -0.42 17.84
CA LYS A 84 3.84 -1.25 17.91
C LYS A 84 3.56 -2.62 17.26
N PRO A 85 4.34 -3.05 16.25
CA PRO A 85 4.17 -4.39 15.67
C PRO A 85 4.52 -5.46 16.71
N VAL A 86 3.75 -6.55 16.71
CA VAL A 86 3.97 -7.71 17.58
C VAL A 86 5.05 -8.63 17.01
N ASP A 87 5.05 -8.80 15.69
CA ASP A 87 6.05 -9.57 14.96
C ASP A 87 7.15 -8.63 14.45
N THR A 88 8.35 -8.78 15.01
CA THR A 88 9.53 -7.95 14.69
C THR A 88 10.74 -8.84 14.51
N LEU A 89 11.67 -8.44 13.65
CA LEU A 89 12.95 -9.13 13.51
C LEU A 89 13.67 -9.18 14.86
N ASP A 90 14.16 -10.36 15.20
CA ASP A 90 15.13 -10.50 16.28
C ASP A 90 16.47 -9.87 15.86
N ASN A 91 17.14 -9.18 16.77
CA ASN A 91 18.35 -8.41 16.52
C ASN A 91 19.62 -9.25 16.25
N TYR A 92 19.51 -10.49 15.79
CA TYR A 92 20.64 -11.41 15.61
C TYR A 92 21.68 -10.94 14.58
N MET A 93 21.34 -9.97 13.72
CA MET A 93 22.26 -9.47 12.69
C MET A 93 23.25 -8.41 13.20
N ASN A 94 23.18 -7.99 14.47
CA ASN A 94 24.09 -6.97 15.02
C ASN A 94 25.30 -7.53 15.79
N ASN A 95 25.41 -8.86 15.95
CA ASN A 95 26.44 -9.46 16.81
C ASN A 95 27.28 -10.60 16.23
N ASP A 96 27.05 -11.09 15.00
CA ASP A 96 27.88 -12.18 14.46
C ASP A 96 28.58 -11.79 13.15
N SER A 97 29.81 -11.34 13.31
CA SER A 97 30.79 -11.26 12.24
C SER A 97 31.46 -12.62 12.02
N THR A 98 30.72 -13.68 11.66
CA THR A 98 31.32 -14.88 11.02
C THR A 98 30.27 -15.87 10.49
N SER A 99 30.59 -16.44 9.31
CA SER A 99 30.15 -17.71 8.73
C SER A 99 28.79 -17.82 7.99
N GLU A 100 28.89 -17.90 6.65
CA GLU A 100 28.21 -18.77 5.68
C GLU A 100 26.66 -18.90 5.59
N ASP A 101 25.86 -18.46 6.56
CA ASP A 101 24.40 -18.64 6.53
C ASP A 101 23.61 -17.65 5.63
N SER A 102 24.28 -16.61 5.10
CA SER A 102 23.63 -15.53 4.35
C SER A 102 23.19 -15.92 2.94
N LEU A 103 23.80 -16.94 2.33
CA LEU A 103 23.47 -17.38 0.97
C LEU A 103 22.25 -18.32 0.93
N TYR A 104 22.02 -19.10 1.98
CA TYR A 104 20.89 -20.04 2.03
C TYR A 104 19.55 -19.31 2.22
N ASN A 105 19.51 -18.29 3.09
CA ASN A 105 18.29 -17.53 3.35
C ASN A 105 17.83 -16.72 2.13
N ARG A 106 18.75 -16.19 1.30
CA ARG A 106 18.38 -15.41 0.12
C ARG A 106 17.70 -16.23 -0.98
N SER A 107 17.97 -17.54 -1.05
CA SER A 107 17.30 -18.46 -1.98
C SER A 107 15.88 -18.81 -1.52
N MET A 108 15.68 -19.09 -0.22
CA MET A 108 14.38 -19.56 0.30
C MET A 108 13.29 -18.47 0.22
N TYR A 109 13.60 -17.22 0.58
CA TYR A 109 12.62 -16.12 0.53
C TYR A 109 12.17 -15.76 -0.88
N ASN A 110 12.99 -16.01 -1.91
CA ASN A 110 12.62 -15.74 -3.30
C ASN A 110 11.70 -16.82 -3.90
N THR A 111 11.69 -18.03 -3.34
CA THR A 111 10.86 -19.15 -3.82
C THR A 111 9.55 -19.34 -3.05
N GLN A 112 9.32 -18.63 -1.94
CA GLN A 112 8.17 -18.87 -1.06
C GLN A 112 7.01 -17.86 -1.20
N SER A 113 6.98 -17.06 -2.27
CA SER A 113 5.79 -16.29 -2.66
C SER A 113 5.04 -17.00 -3.80
N MET A 114 4.65 -18.25 -3.56
CA MET A 114 3.63 -18.94 -4.34
C MET A 114 2.60 -19.51 -3.36
N CYS A 115 1.32 -19.26 -3.64
CA CYS A 115 0.12 -19.68 -2.90
C CYS A 115 -0.25 -18.91 -1.63
N ALA A 116 -1.04 -17.85 -1.82
CA ALA A 116 -2.11 -17.49 -0.88
C ALA A 116 -3.47 -17.53 -1.60
N SER A 117 -3.81 -18.67 -2.20
CA SER A 117 -5.18 -19.05 -2.53
C SER A 117 -5.73 -19.89 -1.39
N GLY A 118 -6.67 -19.35 -0.61
CA GLY A 118 -7.33 -20.08 0.48
C GLY A 118 -8.38 -19.21 1.17
N GLY A 119 -9.66 -19.48 0.88
CA GLY A 119 -10.77 -18.59 1.18
C GLY A 119 -11.17 -18.43 2.65
N ARG A 120 -12.01 -17.42 2.88
CA ARG A 120 -13.29 -17.59 3.59
C ARG A 120 -14.18 -16.36 3.37
N ALA A 121 -15.28 -16.60 2.66
CA ALA A 121 -16.42 -15.71 2.62
C ALA A 121 -16.97 -15.52 4.03
N CYS A 122 -17.01 -14.29 4.53
CA CYS A 122 -17.80 -13.95 5.70
C CYS A 122 -19.24 -13.72 5.22
N LYS A 123 -20.05 -14.78 5.21
CA LYS A 123 -21.51 -14.66 5.18
C LYS A 123 -21.93 -13.94 6.46
N LYS A 124 -22.62 -12.80 6.31
CA LYS A 124 -23.47 -12.26 7.38
C LYS A 124 -24.65 -13.21 7.54
N GLU A 125 -24.70 -13.92 8.66
CA GLU A 125 -25.97 -14.34 9.24
C GLU A 125 -26.38 -13.31 10.29
N VAL A 126 -27.71 -13.25 10.45
CA VAL A 126 -28.58 -12.18 10.97
C VAL A 126 -28.18 -11.62 12.32
#